data_AF-A0A4V4HE18-F1
#
_entry.id   AF-A0A4V4HE18-F1
#
_cell.length_a   1.000
_cell.length_b   1.000
_cell.length_c   1.000
_cell.angle_alpha   90.00
_cell.angle_beta   90.00
_cell.angle_gamma   90.00
#
_symmetry.space_group_name_H-M   'P 1'
#
loop_
_entity.id
_entity.type
_entity.pdbx_description
1 polymer ?
#
loop_
_entity_poly.entity_id
_entity_poly.type
_entity_poly.pdbx_seq_one_letter_code
_entity_poly.pdbx_strand_id
1 'polypeptide(L)'
;MLHSIQLSFLNNTPFPIIFSHGSFMTAQDAILPRQTNQYSSTIPESEIHYGHTHPHSFLIQDQASLGIDTHFTYSADMVTQAGLWLQSTRLSLFSQVLVQDWEIPQINPMSVNQAFHLITRSRALALRRNDLGVLVEGIVLFDGDSPNMLGWEDPVAAIILHSNVGDVTDVMVDGEWRKREGELVAKEGVIVPFGFSSNQTSDQGDGDGDDADGDDDDAESENILRAVRSGFLDSARRIQGLWAQMAIPELTGTSPFSVPFGMPRREDVVRGGQDGY
;
A
#
# COMPACT_ATOMS: atom_id res chain seq x y z
N MET A 1 4.14 -22.57 6.71
CA MET A 1 3.11 -21.93 7.60
C MET A 1 1.74 -22.58 7.45
N LEU A 2 1.46 -23.25 6.32
CA LEU A 2 0.10 -23.68 5.95
C LEU A 2 -0.22 -25.15 6.29
N HIS A 3 0.72 -25.89 6.87
CA HIS A 3 0.56 -27.34 7.12
C HIS A 3 -0.47 -27.67 8.23
N SER A 4 -0.86 -26.68 9.05
CA SER A 4 -1.87 -26.84 10.10
C SER A 4 -3.30 -26.57 9.63
N ILE A 5 -3.49 -26.00 8.43
CA ILE A 5 -4.81 -25.68 7.91
C ILE A 5 -5.35 -26.91 7.16
N GLN A 6 -6.55 -27.36 7.52
CA GLN A 6 -7.19 -28.45 6.79
C GLN A 6 -7.47 -28.03 5.34
N LEU A 7 -6.98 -28.81 4.38
CA LEU A 7 -7.18 -28.57 2.95
C LEU A 7 -8.66 -28.43 2.57
N SER A 8 -9.52 -29.21 3.26
CA SER A 8 -10.98 -29.18 3.11
C SER A 8 -11.59 -27.83 3.47
N PHE A 9 -10.99 -27.09 4.41
CA PHE A 9 -11.44 -25.74 4.75
C PHE A 9 -11.13 -24.78 3.61
N LEU A 10 -9.88 -24.75 3.11
CA LEU A 10 -9.47 -23.82 2.06
C LEU A 10 -10.25 -24.02 0.76
N ASN A 11 -10.51 -25.27 0.36
CA ASN A 11 -11.23 -25.59 -0.88
C ASN A 11 -12.71 -25.20 -0.88
N ASN A 12 -13.36 -25.15 0.28
CA ASN A 12 -14.82 -24.96 0.38
C ASN A 12 -15.22 -23.60 0.94
N THR A 13 -14.29 -22.64 0.95
CA THR A 13 -14.56 -21.30 1.49
C THR A 13 -15.38 -20.45 0.51
N PRO A 14 -16.55 -19.90 0.92
CA PRO A 14 -17.35 -19.04 0.06
C PRO A 14 -16.77 -17.62 -0.06
N PHE A 15 -15.71 -17.31 0.69
CA PHE A 15 -15.05 -16.01 0.74
C PHE A 15 -13.55 -16.16 0.40
N PRO A 16 -12.89 -15.11 -0.10
CA PRO A 16 -11.44 -15.12 -0.33
C PRO A 16 -10.67 -15.21 0.99
N ILE A 17 -9.57 -15.98 1.01
CA ILE A 17 -8.57 -15.96 2.07
C ILE A 17 -7.27 -15.44 1.48
N ILE A 18 -6.73 -14.40 2.11
CA ILE A 18 -5.48 -13.77 1.70
C ILE A 18 -4.48 -13.94 2.85
N PHE A 19 -3.39 -14.63 2.59
CA PHE A 19 -2.31 -14.80 3.55
C PHE A 19 -1.44 -13.54 3.55
N SER A 20 -1.37 -12.84 4.68
CA SER A 20 -0.48 -11.69 4.81
C SER A 20 0.97 -12.12 4.88
N HIS A 21 1.84 -11.35 4.23
CA HIS A 21 3.28 -11.56 4.10
C HIS A 21 3.65 -12.78 3.26
N GLY A 22 3.71 -13.95 3.89
CA GLY A 22 4.20 -15.19 3.27
C GLY A 22 5.73 -15.28 3.18
N SER A 23 6.48 -14.42 3.88
CA SER A 23 7.95 -14.31 3.84
C SER A 23 8.70 -15.64 4.04
N PHE A 24 8.15 -16.54 4.85
CA PHE A 24 8.76 -17.81 5.25
C PHE A 24 8.14 -19.04 4.55
N MET A 25 7.60 -18.86 3.34
CA MET A 25 7.01 -19.97 2.60
C MET A 25 8.04 -20.99 2.13
N THR A 26 7.71 -22.26 2.32
CA THR A 26 8.43 -23.38 1.70
C THR A 26 7.97 -23.59 0.27
N ALA A 27 8.70 -24.39 -0.52
CA ALA A 27 8.26 -24.80 -1.85
C ALA A 27 6.88 -25.47 -1.83
N GLN A 28 6.56 -26.21 -0.77
CA GLN A 28 5.24 -26.83 -0.59
C GLN A 28 4.16 -25.78 -0.29
N ASP A 29 4.47 -24.77 0.53
CA ASP A 29 3.56 -23.66 0.81
C ASP A 29 3.24 -22.83 -0.46
N ALA A 30 4.11 -22.83 -1.48
CA ALA A 30 3.87 -22.16 -2.76
C ALA A 30 2.89 -22.92 -3.69
N ILE A 31 2.70 -24.23 -3.47
CA ILE A 31 1.79 -25.06 -4.29
C ILE A 31 0.35 -24.95 -3.78
N LEU A 32 0.18 -24.88 -2.46
CA LEU A 32 -1.13 -24.91 -1.82
C LEU A 32 -2.10 -23.80 -2.28
N PRO A 33 -1.68 -22.52 -2.39
CA PRO A 33 -2.55 -21.43 -2.84
C PRO A 33 -3.12 -21.68 -4.24
N ARG A 34 -2.33 -22.31 -5.14
CA ARG A 34 -2.76 -22.68 -6.49
C ARG A 34 -3.83 -23.76 -6.50
N GLN A 35 -3.71 -24.74 -5.62
CA GLN A 35 -4.68 -25.85 -5.51
C GLN A 35 -6.01 -25.40 -4.90
N THR A 36 -5.98 -24.37 -4.08
CA THR A 36 -7.12 -23.93 -3.26
C THR A 36 -7.71 -22.58 -3.71
N ASN A 37 -7.14 -21.99 -4.77
CA ASN A 37 -7.45 -20.65 -5.26
C ASN A 37 -7.44 -19.60 -4.13
N GLN A 38 -6.34 -19.57 -3.39
CA GLN A 38 -6.06 -18.62 -2.33
C GLN A 38 -4.83 -17.80 -2.71
N TYR A 39 -4.71 -16.62 -2.12
CA TYR A 39 -3.68 -15.65 -2.50
C TYR A 39 -2.80 -15.27 -1.31
N SER A 40 -1.60 -14.80 -1.61
CA SER A 40 -0.71 -14.14 -0.64
C SER A 40 -0.67 -12.64 -0.94
N SER A 41 -0.59 -11.81 0.09
CA SER A 41 -0.31 -10.38 -0.03
C SER A 41 1.05 -10.09 0.57
N THR A 42 2.03 -9.78 -0.29
CA THR A 42 3.34 -9.29 0.14
C THR A 42 3.24 -7.79 0.43
N ILE A 43 3.93 -7.33 1.47
CA ILE A 43 4.00 -5.93 1.85
C ILE A 43 5.47 -5.49 1.83
N PRO A 44 5.97 -5.07 0.67
CA PRO A 44 7.39 -4.87 0.45
C PRO A 44 8.07 -3.93 1.44
N GLU A 45 7.50 -2.74 1.68
CA GLU A 45 8.10 -1.75 2.57
C GLU A 45 8.13 -2.25 4.02
N SER A 46 7.00 -2.77 4.51
CA SER A 46 6.88 -3.31 5.87
C SER A 46 7.78 -4.52 6.10
N GLU A 47 7.80 -5.48 5.16
CA GLU A 47 8.58 -6.70 5.29
C GLU A 47 10.09 -6.44 5.23
N ILE A 48 10.54 -5.50 4.38
CA ILE A 48 11.94 -5.07 4.38
C ILE A 48 12.28 -4.33 5.68
N HIS A 49 11.43 -3.39 6.10
CA HIS A 49 11.68 -2.56 7.28
C HIS A 49 11.73 -3.38 8.58
N TYR A 50 10.78 -4.29 8.80
CA TYR A 50 10.76 -5.16 9.99
C TYR A 50 11.67 -6.38 9.87
N GLY A 51 12.40 -6.54 8.76
CA GLY A 51 13.37 -7.62 8.57
C GLY A 51 12.73 -8.99 8.32
N HIS A 52 11.44 -9.04 7.97
CA HIS A 52 10.79 -10.28 7.53
C HIS A 52 11.29 -10.69 6.13
N THR A 53 11.57 -9.70 5.27
CA THR A 53 11.92 -9.83 3.84
C THR A 53 10.86 -10.63 3.04
N HIS A 54 11.04 -10.79 1.73
CA HIS A 54 10.11 -11.56 0.89
C HIS A 54 10.84 -12.31 -0.24
N PRO A 55 11.79 -13.20 0.11
CA PRO A 55 12.80 -13.73 -0.81
C PRO A 55 12.22 -14.59 -1.93
N HIS A 56 11.02 -15.15 -1.75
CA HIS A 56 10.39 -16.06 -2.70
C HIS A 56 9.08 -15.52 -3.30
N SER A 57 8.72 -14.26 -3.02
CA SER A 57 7.43 -13.69 -3.47
C SER A 57 7.26 -13.75 -4.99
N PHE A 58 8.33 -13.61 -5.76
CA PHE A 58 8.29 -13.68 -7.22
C PHE A 58 7.96 -15.08 -7.77
N LEU A 59 8.08 -16.16 -6.98
CA LEU A 59 7.78 -17.52 -7.42
C LEU A 59 6.28 -17.86 -7.44
N ILE A 60 5.44 -16.98 -6.87
CA ILE A 60 3.99 -17.19 -6.72
C ILE A 60 3.17 -16.03 -7.29
N GLN A 61 3.70 -15.29 -8.28
CA GLN A 61 3.02 -14.13 -8.87
C GLN A 61 1.58 -14.41 -9.34
N ASP A 62 1.29 -15.64 -9.75
CA ASP A 62 -0.04 -16.11 -10.14
C ASP A 62 -1.05 -16.18 -8.97
N GLN A 63 -0.54 -16.23 -7.73
CA GLN A 63 -1.31 -16.25 -6.49
C GLN A 63 -0.80 -15.19 -5.49
N ALA A 64 -0.25 -14.08 -5.99
CA ALA A 64 0.30 -13.01 -5.17
C ALA A 64 -0.34 -11.66 -5.48
N SER A 65 -0.27 -10.76 -4.51
CA SER A 65 -0.74 -9.39 -4.56
C SER A 65 0.16 -8.52 -3.66
N LEU A 66 0.13 -7.20 -3.83
CA LEU A 66 0.82 -6.29 -2.92
C LEU A 66 -0.14 -5.53 -1.99
N GLY A 67 0.35 -5.18 -0.80
CA GLY A 67 -0.34 -4.36 0.20
C GLY A 67 0.58 -3.33 0.85
N ILE A 68 0.03 -2.55 1.78
CA ILE A 68 0.73 -1.45 2.50
C ILE A 68 1.03 -1.81 3.97
N ASP A 69 0.15 -2.60 4.60
CA ASP A 69 0.22 -2.95 6.02
C ASP A 69 -0.07 -1.74 6.94
N THR A 70 0.92 -1.25 7.68
CA THR A 70 0.70 -0.34 8.80
C THR A 70 0.84 1.13 8.41
N HIS A 71 -0.30 1.82 8.23
CA HIS A 71 -0.34 3.26 7.89
C HIS A 71 0.21 4.20 8.98
N PHE A 72 0.53 3.71 10.17
CA PHE A 72 1.23 4.51 11.18
C PHE A 72 2.74 4.58 10.91
N THR A 73 3.28 3.66 10.11
CA THR A 73 4.70 3.61 9.74
C THR A 73 4.94 4.03 8.29
N TYR A 74 4.00 3.70 7.39
CA TYR A 74 4.21 3.82 5.94
C TYR A 74 3.13 4.64 5.24
N SER A 75 3.52 5.24 4.11
CA SER A 75 2.64 6.01 3.24
C SER A 75 1.61 5.11 2.55
N ALA A 76 0.42 5.65 2.29
CA ALA A 76 -0.63 4.98 1.54
C ALA A 76 -0.36 4.96 0.02
N ASP A 77 0.82 4.47 -0.39
CA ASP A 77 1.31 4.52 -1.77
C ASP A 77 1.58 3.12 -2.34
N MET A 78 0.70 2.67 -3.25
CA MET A 78 0.85 1.37 -3.90
C MET A 78 1.92 1.33 -4.98
N VAL A 79 2.23 2.45 -5.63
CA VAL A 79 3.26 2.49 -6.67
C VAL A 79 4.64 2.32 -6.03
N THR A 80 4.87 2.97 -4.89
CA THR A 80 6.09 2.76 -4.09
C THR A 80 6.21 1.29 -3.65
N GLN A 81 5.13 0.65 -3.18
CA GLN A 81 5.18 -0.79 -2.86
C GLN A 81 5.59 -1.63 -4.08
N ALA A 82 5.03 -1.35 -5.26
CA ALA A 82 5.37 -2.06 -6.49
C ALA A 82 6.82 -1.87 -6.90
N GLY A 83 7.33 -0.64 -6.82
CA GLY A 83 8.73 -0.30 -7.06
C GLY A 83 9.67 -1.04 -6.11
N LEU A 84 9.38 -1.02 -4.80
CA LEU A 84 10.16 -1.73 -3.79
C LEU A 84 10.18 -3.24 -4.03
N TRP A 85 9.03 -3.84 -4.35
CA TRP A 85 8.96 -5.26 -4.71
C TRP A 85 9.80 -5.58 -5.95
N LEU A 86 9.69 -4.78 -7.01
CA LEU A 86 10.40 -4.97 -8.26
C LEU A 86 11.91 -4.89 -8.05
N GLN A 87 12.38 -3.85 -7.36
CA GLN A 87 13.81 -3.62 -7.18
C GLN A 87 14.43 -4.62 -6.20
N SER A 88 13.75 -4.97 -5.10
CA SER A 88 14.23 -6.01 -4.18
C SER A 88 14.31 -7.39 -4.86
N THR A 89 13.34 -7.73 -5.72
CA THR A 89 13.37 -8.97 -6.51
C THR A 89 14.53 -8.95 -7.51
N ARG A 90 14.70 -7.86 -8.27
CA ARG A 90 15.81 -7.72 -9.23
C ARG A 90 17.16 -7.81 -8.53
N LEU A 91 17.33 -7.12 -7.39
CA LEU A 91 18.56 -7.20 -6.58
C LEU A 91 18.87 -8.64 -6.17
N SER A 92 17.87 -9.37 -5.66
CA SER A 92 18.05 -10.76 -5.23
C SER A 92 18.51 -11.66 -6.38
N LEU A 93 17.90 -11.53 -7.56
CA LEU A 93 18.21 -12.35 -8.72
C LEU A 93 19.54 -11.95 -9.37
N PHE A 94 19.84 -10.65 -9.46
CA PHE A 94 21.12 -10.17 -9.96
C PHE A 94 22.28 -10.52 -9.04
N SER A 95 22.08 -10.53 -7.73
CA SER A 95 23.14 -10.90 -6.78
C SER A 95 23.60 -12.35 -6.97
N GLN A 96 22.73 -13.25 -7.42
CA GLN A 96 23.13 -14.63 -7.75
C GLN A 96 24.16 -14.61 -8.89
N VAL A 97 23.86 -13.90 -9.97
CA VAL A 97 24.76 -13.81 -11.14
C VAL A 97 26.04 -13.01 -10.84
N LEU A 98 25.90 -11.83 -10.22
CA LEU A 98 27.03 -10.91 -9.99
C LEU A 98 27.99 -11.41 -8.90
N VAL A 99 27.46 -11.93 -7.79
CA VAL A 99 28.25 -12.29 -6.61
C VAL A 99 28.63 -13.76 -6.61
N GLN A 100 27.73 -14.66 -7.04
CA GLN A 100 28.00 -16.09 -7.03
C GLN A 100 28.75 -16.52 -8.28
N ASP A 101 28.30 -16.06 -9.46
CA ASP A 101 28.84 -16.50 -10.74
C ASP A 101 29.90 -15.55 -11.34
N TRP A 102 30.06 -14.35 -10.77
CA TRP A 102 30.97 -13.29 -11.26
C TRP A 102 30.68 -12.85 -12.69
N GLU A 103 29.41 -12.90 -13.09
CA GLU A 103 28.93 -12.55 -14.42
C GLU A 103 28.10 -11.26 -14.42
N ILE A 104 28.02 -10.59 -15.57
CA ILE A 104 27.16 -9.41 -15.75
C ILE A 104 25.82 -9.85 -16.36
N PRO A 105 24.68 -9.59 -15.72
CA PRO A 105 23.36 -9.93 -16.26
C PRO A 105 23.11 -9.26 -17.62
N GLN A 106 22.63 -10.04 -18.59
CA GLN A 106 22.32 -9.54 -19.94
C GLN A 106 20.89 -9.00 -20.09
N ILE A 107 20.00 -9.36 -19.16
CA ILE A 107 18.57 -9.03 -19.20
C ILE A 107 18.07 -8.65 -17.81
N ASN A 108 16.98 -7.88 -17.76
CA ASN A 108 16.22 -7.69 -16.54
C ASN A 108 15.38 -8.95 -16.26
N PRO A 109 15.47 -9.56 -15.06
CA PRO A 109 14.77 -10.80 -14.76
C PRO A 109 13.26 -10.58 -14.54
N MET A 110 12.84 -9.34 -14.32
CA MET A 110 11.47 -8.96 -13.97
C MET A 110 11.08 -7.64 -14.66
N SER A 111 9.88 -7.61 -15.22
CA SER A 111 9.30 -6.46 -15.94
C SER A 111 8.47 -5.56 -15.03
N VAL A 112 8.30 -4.31 -15.44
CA VAL A 112 7.39 -3.35 -14.77
C VAL A 112 5.93 -3.81 -14.85
N ASN A 113 5.54 -4.50 -15.92
CA ASN A 113 4.20 -5.08 -16.09
C ASN A 113 3.85 -6.08 -14.99
N GLN A 114 4.82 -6.90 -14.56
CA GLN A 114 4.60 -7.83 -13.45
C GLN A 114 4.31 -7.09 -12.15
N ALA A 115 5.06 -6.04 -11.83
CA ALA A 115 4.81 -5.22 -10.64
C ALA A 115 3.46 -4.50 -10.72
N PHE A 116 3.13 -3.93 -11.89
CA PHE A 116 1.85 -3.26 -12.13
C PHE A 116 0.65 -4.21 -11.99
N HIS A 117 0.76 -5.45 -12.49
CA HIS A 117 -0.28 -6.46 -12.29
C HIS A 117 -0.51 -6.80 -10.82
N LEU A 118 0.56 -6.88 -10.01
CA LEU A 118 0.45 -7.20 -8.59
C LEU A 118 -0.26 -6.11 -7.77
N ILE A 119 -0.27 -4.85 -8.23
CA ILE A 119 -1.02 -3.75 -7.60
C ILE A 119 -2.40 -3.50 -8.19
N THR A 120 -2.73 -4.14 -9.32
CA THR A 120 -4.02 -4.00 -10.01
C THR A 120 -4.76 -5.33 -10.08
N ARG A 121 -4.60 -6.07 -11.17
CA ARG A 121 -5.37 -7.27 -11.49
C ARG A 121 -5.19 -8.36 -10.44
N SER A 122 -3.98 -8.60 -9.95
CA SER A 122 -3.78 -9.70 -8.99
C SER A 122 -4.43 -9.42 -7.63
N ARG A 123 -4.57 -8.15 -7.21
CA ARG A 123 -5.33 -7.78 -6.00
C ARG A 123 -6.81 -8.04 -6.17
N ALA A 124 -7.36 -7.72 -7.34
CA ALA A 124 -8.76 -8.01 -7.67
C ALA A 124 -9.03 -9.53 -7.63
N LEU A 125 -8.14 -10.32 -8.22
CA LEU A 125 -8.22 -11.78 -8.19
C LEU A 125 -8.05 -12.35 -6.77
N ALA A 126 -7.20 -11.75 -5.93
CA ALA A 126 -7.07 -12.10 -4.53
C ALA A 126 -8.38 -11.92 -3.74
N LEU A 127 -9.19 -10.95 -4.13
CA LEU A 127 -10.54 -10.73 -3.60
C LEU A 127 -11.62 -11.55 -4.32
N ARG A 128 -11.24 -12.42 -5.27
CA ARG A 128 -12.13 -13.17 -6.17
C ARG A 128 -13.10 -12.27 -6.95
N ARG A 129 -12.68 -11.05 -7.28
CA ARG A 129 -13.44 -10.06 -8.05
C ARG A 129 -12.89 -9.94 -9.46
N ASN A 130 -13.63 -10.48 -10.44
CA ASN A 130 -13.22 -10.46 -11.84
C ASN A 130 -13.51 -9.13 -12.54
N ASP A 131 -14.36 -8.32 -11.93
CA ASP A 131 -14.81 -6.99 -12.35
C ASP A 131 -13.86 -5.86 -11.89
N LEU A 132 -12.89 -6.17 -11.02
CA LEU A 132 -11.88 -5.21 -10.54
C LEU A 132 -10.52 -5.44 -11.23
N GLY A 133 -9.65 -4.42 -11.16
CA GLY A 133 -8.31 -4.44 -11.75
C GLY A 133 -8.30 -4.51 -13.28
N VAL A 134 -9.41 -4.10 -13.90
CA VAL A 134 -9.66 -3.95 -15.33
C VAL A 134 -10.45 -2.65 -15.54
N LEU A 135 -10.36 -2.06 -16.73
CA LEU A 135 -11.06 -0.82 -17.06
C LEU A 135 -12.54 -1.12 -17.34
N VAL A 136 -13.40 -0.96 -16.32
CA VAL A 136 -14.85 -1.13 -16.42
C VAL A 136 -15.55 0.15 -15.96
N GLU A 137 -15.79 0.33 -14.65
CA GLU A 137 -16.51 1.49 -14.08
C GLU A 137 -15.66 2.30 -13.06
N GLY A 138 -14.37 1.98 -12.94
CA GLY A 138 -13.44 2.72 -12.06
C GLY A 138 -12.11 2.94 -12.75
N ILE A 139 -11.54 4.13 -12.56
CA ILE A 139 -10.28 4.56 -13.20
C ILE A 139 -9.44 5.41 -12.25
N VAL A 140 -8.14 5.37 -12.45
CA VAL A 140 -7.16 6.26 -11.83
C VAL A 140 -6.39 6.93 -12.95
N LEU A 141 -6.37 8.26 -12.97
CA LEU A 141 -5.59 9.05 -13.93
C LEU A 141 -4.31 9.55 -13.25
N PHE A 142 -3.22 9.51 -14.01
CA PHE A 142 -1.93 10.06 -13.65
C PHE A 142 -1.61 11.24 -14.58
N ASP A 143 -1.05 12.30 -14.03
CA ASP A 143 -0.44 13.39 -14.78
C ASP A 143 0.79 12.88 -15.52
N GLY A 144 0.76 12.98 -16.85
CA GLY A 144 1.86 12.59 -17.73
C GLY A 144 2.84 13.72 -18.01
N ASP A 145 2.54 14.94 -17.57
CA ASP A 145 3.31 16.15 -17.87
C ASP A 145 4.08 16.69 -16.65
N SER A 146 3.92 16.07 -15.47
CA SER A 146 4.71 16.41 -14.30
C SER A 146 6.21 16.18 -14.56
N PRO A 147 7.13 16.97 -13.98
CA PRO A 147 8.55 16.88 -14.32
C PRO A 147 9.19 15.51 -14.17
N ASN A 148 8.73 14.69 -13.22
CA ASN A 148 9.19 13.31 -13.03
C ASN A 148 8.59 12.33 -14.06
N MET A 149 7.46 12.69 -14.68
CA MET A 149 6.72 11.91 -15.66
C MET A 149 7.01 12.32 -17.12
N LEU A 150 8.07 13.10 -17.39
CA LEU A 150 8.45 13.46 -18.75
C LEU A 150 9.36 12.39 -19.41
N GLY A 151 9.19 12.19 -20.71
CA GLY A 151 10.14 11.43 -21.55
C GLY A 151 9.99 9.90 -21.52
N TRP A 152 8.80 9.38 -21.16
CA TRP A 152 8.52 7.95 -21.23
C TRP A 152 7.99 7.51 -22.61
N GLU A 153 8.25 6.26 -22.95
CA GLU A 153 7.64 5.54 -24.08
C GLU A 153 6.67 4.46 -23.58
N ASP A 154 7.02 3.80 -22.48
CA ASP A 154 6.18 2.80 -21.80
C ASP A 154 5.45 3.46 -20.61
N PRO A 155 4.11 3.63 -20.67
CA PRO A 155 3.34 4.25 -19.60
C PRO A 155 3.34 3.43 -18.30
N VAL A 156 3.46 2.10 -18.39
CA VAL A 156 3.55 1.24 -17.20
C VAL A 156 4.90 1.44 -16.52
N ALA A 157 5.98 1.60 -17.30
CA ALA A 157 7.27 1.97 -16.76
C ALA A 157 7.23 3.36 -16.10
N ALA A 158 6.58 4.34 -16.73
CA ALA A 158 6.39 5.68 -16.16
C ALA A 158 5.70 5.60 -14.80
N ILE A 159 4.58 4.89 -14.71
CA ILE A 159 3.86 4.71 -13.43
C ILE A 159 4.76 4.03 -12.40
N ILE A 160 5.30 2.84 -12.71
CA ILE A 160 5.99 2.02 -11.70
C ILE A 160 7.35 2.59 -11.25
N LEU A 161 8.07 3.28 -12.14
CA LEU A 161 9.44 3.71 -11.87
C LEU A 161 9.57 5.21 -11.60
N HIS A 162 8.61 6.03 -12.03
CA HIS A 162 8.75 7.49 -12.01
C HIS A 162 7.62 8.23 -11.29
N SER A 163 6.41 7.67 -11.25
CA SER A 163 5.28 8.35 -10.61
C SER A 163 5.35 8.31 -9.08
N ASN A 164 4.58 9.20 -8.46
CA ASN A 164 4.30 9.23 -7.04
C ASN A 164 2.81 9.57 -6.81
N VAL A 165 2.34 9.52 -5.56
CA VAL A 165 0.93 9.81 -5.22
C VAL A 165 0.45 11.20 -5.63
N GLY A 166 1.36 12.17 -5.76
CA GLY A 166 1.05 13.52 -6.22
C GLY A 166 0.70 13.58 -7.71
N ASP A 167 1.16 12.63 -8.51
CA ASP A 167 0.84 12.56 -9.93
C ASP A 167 -0.58 12.03 -10.18
N VAL A 168 -1.26 11.46 -9.19
CA VAL A 168 -2.65 10.97 -9.35
C VAL A 168 -3.60 12.16 -9.37
N THR A 169 -4.16 12.52 -10.52
CA THR A 169 -5.05 13.69 -10.65
C THR A 169 -6.50 13.35 -10.36
N ASP A 170 -6.98 12.22 -10.88
CA ASP A 170 -8.39 11.83 -10.80
C ASP A 170 -8.55 10.38 -10.40
N VAL A 171 -9.56 10.12 -9.58
CA VAL A 171 -9.93 8.79 -9.11
C VAL A 171 -11.44 8.64 -9.18
N MET A 172 -11.88 7.64 -9.94
CA MET A 172 -13.28 7.22 -10.03
C MET A 172 -13.45 5.83 -9.41
N VAL A 173 -14.44 5.69 -8.55
CA VAL A 173 -14.83 4.42 -7.92
C VAL A 173 -16.32 4.22 -8.12
N ASP A 174 -16.70 3.12 -8.77
CA ASP A 174 -18.11 2.76 -9.01
C ASP A 174 -18.86 3.84 -9.82
N GLY A 175 -18.22 4.38 -10.87
CA GLY A 175 -18.75 5.47 -11.69
C GLY A 175 -18.72 6.85 -11.04
N GLU A 176 -18.30 6.96 -9.78
CA GLU A 176 -18.32 8.21 -9.03
C GLU A 176 -16.92 8.78 -8.78
N TRP A 177 -16.75 10.09 -8.97
CA TRP A 177 -15.50 10.77 -8.64
C TRP A 177 -15.25 10.79 -7.13
N ARG A 178 -14.04 10.39 -6.74
CA ARG A 178 -13.50 10.45 -5.38
C ARG A 178 -12.32 11.42 -5.29
N LYS A 179 -11.65 11.66 -6.41
CA LYS A 179 -10.65 12.70 -6.62
C LYS A 179 -10.84 13.25 -8.02
N ARG A 180 -10.76 14.58 -8.19
CA ARG A 180 -10.91 15.26 -9.48
C ARG A 180 -9.96 16.44 -9.50
N GLU A 181 -9.21 16.61 -10.59
CA GLU A 181 -8.31 17.77 -10.78
C GLU A 181 -7.31 17.98 -9.63
N GLY A 182 -6.84 16.89 -9.01
CA GLY A 182 -5.89 16.94 -7.90
C GLY A 182 -6.54 17.06 -6.51
N GLU A 183 -7.84 17.35 -6.43
CA GLU A 183 -8.56 17.57 -5.18
C GLU A 183 -9.49 16.40 -4.81
N LEU A 184 -9.68 16.15 -3.51
CA LEU A 184 -10.60 15.13 -3.03
C LEU A 184 -12.05 15.61 -3.18
N VAL A 185 -12.90 14.77 -3.75
CA VAL A 185 -14.34 15.06 -3.85
C VAL A 185 -14.99 14.71 -2.51
N ALA A 186 -15.39 15.72 -1.76
CA ALA A 186 -16.17 15.54 -0.55
C ALA A 186 -17.58 15.04 -0.87
N LYS A 187 -18.12 14.18 0.00
CA LYS A 187 -19.54 13.83 0.02
C LYS A 187 -20.08 14.02 1.42
N GLU A 188 -21.29 14.54 1.52
CA GLU A 188 -22.05 14.61 2.76
C GLU A 188 -22.09 13.22 3.44
N GLY A 189 -21.68 13.15 4.71
CA GLY A 189 -21.72 11.92 5.52
C GLY A 189 -20.62 10.87 5.27
N VAL A 190 -19.72 11.05 4.31
CA VAL A 190 -18.64 10.06 4.04
C VAL A 190 -17.46 10.22 4.99
N ILE A 191 -17.28 11.41 5.56
CA ILE A 191 -16.33 11.68 6.63
C ILE A 191 -17.11 12.22 7.80
N VAL A 192 -17.51 11.35 8.73
CA VAL A 192 -18.01 11.77 10.04
C VAL A 192 -16.79 12.12 10.90
N PRO A 193 -16.56 13.41 11.23
CA PRO A 193 -15.52 13.76 12.20
C PRO A 193 -15.86 13.05 13.51
N PHE A 194 -14.87 12.41 14.14
CA PHE A 194 -15.03 11.88 15.48
C PHE A 194 -15.50 13.02 16.42
N GLY A 195 -16.78 13.02 16.80
CA GLY A 195 -17.37 14.01 17.71
C GLY A 195 -18.46 14.92 17.13
N PHE A 196 -18.80 14.85 15.83
CA PHE A 196 -19.95 15.58 15.29
C PHE A 196 -21.24 14.77 15.48
N SER A 197 -22.11 15.23 16.40
CA SER A 197 -23.48 14.74 16.54
C SER A 197 -24.39 15.60 15.68
N SER A 198 -25.11 14.98 14.73
CA SER A 198 -26.04 15.61 13.79
C SER A 198 -27.36 16.06 14.44
N ASN A 199 -27.29 16.79 15.55
CA ASN A 199 -28.44 17.44 16.19
C ASN A 199 -28.32 18.97 16.07
N GLN A 200 -28.39 19.47 14.84
CA GLN A 200 -28.91 20.81 14.58
C GLN A 200 -29.89 20.71 13.42
N THR A 201 -31.17 20.68 13.77
CA THR A 201 -32.30 20.89 12.87
C THR A 201 -32.14 22.25 12.20
N SER A 202 -32.10 22.25 10.86
CA SER A 202 -32.16 23.46 10.05
C SER A 202 -33.52 24.14 10.22
N ASP A 203 -33.47 25.42 10.58
CA ASP A 203 -34.59 26.34 10.45
C ASP A 203 -34.71 26.70 8.96
N GLN A 204 -35.80 26.28 8.32
CA GLN A 204 -36.08 26.57 6.91
C GLN A 204 -36.49 28.05 6.78
N GLY A 205 -35.56 28.87 6.29
CA GLY A 205 -35.86 30.18 5.75
C GLY A 205 -36.12 30.07 4.26
N ASP A 206 -37.36 30.32 3.85
CA ASP A 206 -37.75 30.48 2.45
C ASP A 206 -36.98 31.66 1.82
N GLY A 207 -36.15 31.38 0.82
CA GLY A 207 -35.41 32.37 0.06
C GLY A 207 -35.29 31.95 -1.40
N ASP A 208 -35.94 32.71 -2.27
CA ASP A 208 -36.00 32.54 -3.72
C ASP A 208 -34.61 32.40 -4.36
N GLY A 209 -34.56 31.54 -5.38
CA GLY A 209 -33.34 31.11 -6.05
C GLY A 209 -32.57 32.21 -6.78
N ASP A 210 -31.25 31.99 -6.82
CA ASP A 210 -30.37 32.41 -7.90
C ASP A 210 -29.31 31.32 -8.06
N ASP A 211 -29.12 30.87 -9.29
CA ASP A 211 -28.17 29.83 -9.68
C ASP A 211 -26.72 30.26 -9.35
N ALA A 212 -26.12 29.63 -8.35
CA ALA A 212 -24.71 29.78 -7.99
C ALA A 212 -24.14 28.46 -7.44
N ASP A 213 -24.31 27.36 -8.19
CA ASP A 213 -23.89 26.00 -7.81
C ASP A 213 -22.37 25.77 -7.88
N GLY A 214 -21.54 26.79 -7.63
CA GLY A 214 -20.08 26.71 -7.76
C GLY A 214 -19.29 27.03 -6.49
N ASP A 215 -19.83 27.84 -5.57
CA ASP A 215 -19.07 28.32 -4.40
C ASP A 215 -19.34 27.50 -3.12
N ASP A 216 -20.51 26.86 -3.00
CA ASP A 216 -20.90 26.12 -1.79
C ASP A 216 -20.17 24.76 -1.69
N ASP A 217 -19.98 24.05 -2.80
CA ASP A 217 -19.30 22.73 -2.85
C ASP A 217 -17.80 22.84 -2.48
N ASP A 218 -17.15 23.93 -2.89
CA ASP A 218 -15.74 24.21 -2.59
C ASP A 218 -15.54 24.57 -1.11
N ALA A 219 -16.44 25.41 -0.57
CA ALA A 219 -16.44 25.78 0.84
C ALA A 219 -16.71 24.56 1.75
N GLU A 220 -17.61 23.66 1.34
CA GLU A 220 -17.90 22.41 2.06
C GLU A 220 -16.71 21.44 2.02
N SER A 221 -16.08 21.26 0.86
CA SER A 221 -14.89 20.42 0.69
C SER A 221 -13.73 20.87 1.58
N GLU A 222 -13.47 22.18 1.63
CA GLU A 222 -12.50 22.80 2.56
C GLU A 222 -12.84 22.51 4.03
N ASN A 223 -14.11 22.58 4.41
CA ASN A 223 -14.55 22.31 5.79
C ASN A 223 -14.34 20.83 6.16
N ILE A 224 -14.60 19.90 5.25
CA ILE A 224 -14.38 18.47 5.45
C ILE A 224 -12.88 18.17 5.59
N LEU A 225 -12.03 18.70 4.71
CA LEU A 225 -10.58 18.52 4.81
C LEU A 225 -10.01 19.06 6.12
N ARG A 226 -10.49 20.23 6.57
CA ARG A 226 -10.14 20.77 7.89
C ARG A 226 -10.56 19.85 9.02
N ALA A 227 -11.76 19.27 8.94
CA ALA A 227 -12.25 18.34 9.94
C ALA A 227 -11.45 17.02 9.98
N VAL A 228 -11.12 16.43 8.82
CA VAL A 228 -10.23 15.26 8.71
C VAL A 228 -8.89 15.56 9.36
N ARG A 229 -8.28 16.68 8.99
CA ARG A 229 -6.97 17.09 9.50
C ARG A 229 -7.01 17.28 11.01
N SER A 230 -8.03 17.94 11.54
CA SER A 230 -8.19 18.14 12.98
C SER A 230 -8.33 16.81 13.71
N GLY A 231 -9.23 15.93 13.26
CA GLY A 231 -9.48 14.62 13.88
C GLY A 231 -8.25 13.72 13.84
N PHE A 232 -7.48 13.76 12.75
CA PHE A 232 -6.19 13.07 12.65
C PHE A 232 -5.20 13.59 13.69
N LEU A 233 -5.01 14.92 13.77
CA LEU A 233 -4.06 15.53 14.70
C LEU A 233 -4.44 15.32 16.17
N ASP A 234 -5.73 15.29 16.49
CA ASP A 234 -6.22 14.99 17.84
C ASP A 234 -5.93 13.54 18.21
N SER A 235 -6.21 12.60 17.30
CA SER A 235 -5.89 11.18 17.49
C SER A 235 -4.39 10.93 17.64
N ALA A 236 -3.58 11.56 16.78
CA ALA A 236 -2.13 11.47 16.82
C ALA A 236 -1.57 11.95 18.15
N ARG A 237 -2.00 13.14 18.62
CA ARG A 237 -1.59 13.68 19.94
C ARG A 237 -1.97 12.74 21.08
N ARG A 238 -3.16 12.15 21.05
CA ARG A 238 -3.60 11.19 22.07
C ARG A 238 -2.73 9.93 22.10
N ILE A 239 -2.45 9.34 20.93
CA ILE A 239 -1.62 8.14 20.81
C ILE A 239 -0.18 8.42 21.26
N GLN A 240 0.41 9.53 20.80
CA GLN A 240 1.74 9.96 21.22
C GLN A 240 1.82 10.17 22.74
N GLY A 241 0.79 10.79 23.34
CA GLY A 241 0.71 10.96 24.79
C GLY A 241 0.67 9.63 25.56
N LEU A 242 -0.03 8.63 25.04
CA LEU A 242 -0.05 7.28 25.62
C LEU A 242 1.31 6.59 25.48
N TRP A 243 1.92 6.63 24.28
CA TRP A 243 3.21 5.99 24.00
C TRP A 243 4.35 6.59 24.83
N ALA A 244 4.35 7.91 25.03
CA ALA A 244 5.35 8.59 25.86
C ALA A 244 5.33 8.14 27.33
N GLN A 245 4.21 7.56 27.79
CA GLN A 245 4.05 7.04 29.15
C GLN A 245 4.31 5.53 29.24
N MET A 246 4.43 4.83 28.11
CA MET A 246 4.69 3.39 28.09
C MET A 246 6.18 3.14 28.31
N ALA A 247 6.50 2.11 29.11
CA ALA A 247 7.87 1.63 29.21
C ALA A 247 8.29 1.00 27.87
N ILE A 248 9.51 1.31 27.41
CA ILE A 248 10.09 0.65 26.24
C ILE A 248 10.26 -0.84 26.58
N PRO A 249 9.72 -1.76 25.76
CA PRO A 249 9.84 -3.18 26.04
C PRO A 249 11.29 -3.64 25.87
N GLU A 250 11.81 -4.37 26.87
CA GLU A 250 13.07 -5.08 26.74
C GLU A 250 12.85 -6.44 26.06
N LEU A 251 13.35 -6.58 24.84
CA LEU A 251 13.27 -7.83 24.08
C LEU A 251 14.55 -8.64 24.30
N THR A 252 14.53 -9.53 25.30
CA THR A 252 15.64 -10.43 25.62
C THR A 252 15.22 -11.89 25.57
N GLY A 253 16.19 -12.80 25.44
CA GLY A 253 15.94 -14.24 25.39
C GLY A 253 15.42 -14.72 24.04
N THR A 254 14.36 -15.52 24.05
CA THR A 254 13.81 -16.20 22.88
C THR A 254 12.46 -15.59 22.49
N SER A 255 12.29 -15.29 21.21
CA SER A 255 11.03 -14.80 20.66
C SER A 255 9.89 -15.84 20.80
N PRO A 256 8.62 -15.42 20.65
CA PRO A 256 7.47 -16.34 20.62
C PRO A 256 7.57 -17.45 19.55
N PHE A 257 8.45 -17.28 18.56
CA PHE A 257 8.72 -18.27 17.51
C PHE A 257 9.84 -19.25 17.87
N SER A 258 10.29 -19.28 19.13
CA SER A 258 11.40 -20.11 19.61
C SER A 258 12.76 -19.81 18.95
N VAL A 259 12.93 -18.58 18.43
CA VAL A 259 14.20 -18.08 17.86
C VAL A 259 14.78 -17.00 18.78
N PRO A 260 16.08 -17.01 19.12
CA PRO A 260 16.69 -15.96 19.94
C PRO A 260 16.55 -14.57 19.32
N PHE A 261 16.34 -13.53 20.14
CA PHE A 261 16.48 -12.16 19.67
C PHE A 261 17.96 -11.87 19.37
N GLY A 262 18.23 -11.29 18.20
CA GLY A 262 19.56 -10.85 17.78
C GLY A 262 19.59 -9.34 17.57
N MET A 263 20.73 -8.71 17.83
CA MET A 263 20.93 -7.29 17.53
C MET A 263 21.49 -7.14 16.11
N PRO A 264 20.84 -6.35 15.24
CA PRO A 264 21.42 -6.02 13.94
C PRO A 264 22.71 -5.23 14.14
N ARG A 265 23.67 -5.38 13.21
CA ARG A 265 24.84 -4.51 13.19
C ARG A 265 24.36 -3.08 12.94
N ARG A 266 24.69 -2.19 13.87
CA ARG A 266 24.37 -0.76 13.76
C ARG A 266 25.47 -0.08 12.94
N GLU A 267 25.09 0.47 11.80
CA GLU A 267 25.98 1.20 10.90
C GLU A 267 25.56 2.66 10.94
N ASP A 268 25.97 3.34 12.00
CA ASP A 268 25.65 4.75 12.19
C ASP A 268 26.74 5.65 11.63
N VAL A 269 26.30 6.77 11.12
CA VAL A 269 27.15 7.90 10.81
C VAL A 269 27.68 8.57 12.08
N VAL A 270 28.99 8.69 12.20
CA VAL A 270 29.66 9.32 13.35
C VAL A 270 29.91 10.78 13.06
N ARG A 271 29.36 11.70 13.87
CA ARG A 271 29.60 13.15 13.70
C ARG A 271 31.09 13.47 13.51
N GLY A 272 31.42 14.16 12.43
CA GLY A 272 32.76 14.65 12.13
C GLY A 272 33.06 15.88 12.98
N GLY A 273 34.33 16.31 13.01
CA GLY A 273 34.77 17.49 13.77
C GLY A 273 34.35 18.84 13.17
N GLN A 274 33.53 18.84 12.12
CA GLN A 274 32.99 20.02 11.45
C GLN A 274 31.45 19.96 11.43
N ASP A 275 30.82 20.95 10.83
CA ASP A 275 29.37 21.09 10.64
C ASP A 275 28.73 20.01 9.73
N GLY A 276 29.52 19.05 9.24
CA GLY A 276 29.04 17.93 8.44
C GLY A 276 28.74 16.68 9.26
N TYR A 277 27.70 16.75 10.10
CA TYR A 277 26.61 15.78 10.30
C TYR A 277 25.44 16.49 10.99
#